data_AF-A0A7I8CTL9-F1
#
_entry.id   AF-A0A7I8CTL9-F1
#
_cell.length_a   1.000
_cell.length_b   1.000
_cell.length_c   1.000
_cell.angle_alpha   90.00
_cell.angle_beta   90.00
_cell.angle_gamma   90.00
#
_symmetry.space_group_name_H-M   'P 1'
#
loop_
_entity.id
_entity.type
_entity.pdbx_description
1 polymer ?
#
loop_
_entity_poly.entity_id
_entity_poly.type
_entity_poly.pdbx_seq_one_letter_code
_entity_poly.pdbx_strand_id
1 'polypeptide(L)'
;MKAENHRRKAENIENSLKLLREVDWEMKIEAAMLAGTHWANYTLHRSGLSSDSEDIVHNSMLVVNMLRKYSLAEGELLGALTEIEELRPFYVRGDLPDGSRAAERALAMLNSIRALACRSRSPLCRRVSSREGCRARDDRRISQSNVSGN
;
A
#
# COMPACT_ATOMS: atom_id res chain seq x y z
N MET A 1 -9.53 9.43 -1.54
CA MET A 1 -8.93 10.35 -2.56
C MET A 1 -8.42 9.49 -3.72
N LYS A 2 -8.15 10.01 -4.94
CA LYS A 2 -7.62 9.14 -6.01
C LYS A 2 -6.28 8.50 -5.60
N ALA A 3 -6.05 7.24 -5.97
CA ALA A 3 -4.83 6.50 -5.62
C ALA A 3 -3.55 7.33 -5.83
N GLU A 4 -3.34 7.87 -7.03
CA GLU A 4 -2.13 8.63 -7.36
C GLU A 4 -1.94 9.89 -6.49
N ASN A 5 -3.01 10.49 -5.98
CA ASN A 5 -2.91 11.60 -5.05
C ASN A 5 -2.42 11.13 -3.66
N HIS A 6 -2.77 9.90 -3.23
CA HIS A 6 -2.18 9.30 -2.04
C HIS A 6 -0.67 9.09 -2.21
N ARG A 7 -0.26 8.57 -3.38
CA ARG A 7 1.17 8.40 -3.71
C ARG A 7 1.95 9.70 -3.55
N ARG A 8 1.49 10.76 -4.19
CA ARG A 8 2.13 12.08 -4.14
C ARG A 8 2.20 12.65 -2.73
N LYS A 9 1.14 12.48 -1.93
CA LYS A 9 1.16 12.92 -0.53
C LYS A 9 2.20 12.16 0.29
N ALA A 10 2.27 10.84 0.15
CA ALA A 10 3.26 10.03 0.84
C ALA A 10 4.69 10.44 0.45
N GLU A 11 4.96 10.59 -0.85
CA GLU A 11 6.26 11.06 -1.38
C GLU A 11 6.63 12.46 -0.85
N ASN A 12 5.67 13.39 -0.79
CA ASN A 12 5.91 14.72 -0.26
C ASN A 12 6.26 14.70 1.24
N ILE A 13 5.54 13.91 2.04
CA ILE A 13 5.83 13.75 3.47
C ILE A 13 7.20 13.11 3.67
N GLU A 14 7.55 12.08 2.90
CA GLU A 14 8.89 11.47 2.91
C GLU A 14 10.00 12.45 2.53
N ASN A 15 9.73 13.38 1.62
CA ASN A 15 10.68 14.44 1.29
C ASN A 15 10.83 15.44 2.45
N SER A 16 9.73 15.82 3.11
CA SER A 16 9.77 16.67 4.31
C SER A 16 10.47 16.00 5.49
N LEU A 17 10.32 14.67 5.66
CA LEU A 17 11.00 13.88 6.69
C LEU A 17 12.53 14.04 6.67
N LYS A 18 13.13 14.26 5.49
CA LYS A 18 14.58 14.45 5.32
C LYS A 18 15.11 15.72 6.00
N LEU A 19 14.23 16.66 6.34
CA LEU A 19 14.59 17.90 7.01
C LEU A 19 14.69 17.75 8.53
N LEU A 20 14.22 16.64 9.09
CA LEU A 20 14.15 16.40 10.54
C LEU A 20 15.46 15.83 11.09
N ARG A 21 15.87 16.32 12.25
CA ARG A 21 17.06 15.86 12.98
C ARG A 21 16.74 14.64 13.84
N GLU A 22 17.77 14.01 14.40
CA GLU A 22 17.60 12.83 15.28
C GLU A 22 16.73 13.13 16.51
N VAL A 23 16.83 14.34 17.05
CA VAL A 23 16.04 14.79 18.21
C VAL A 23 14.56 15.00 17.89
N ASP A 24 14.17 15.05 16.62
CA ASP A 24 12.78 15.26 16.19
C ASP A 24 12.04 13.91 16.08
N TRP A 25 12.28 12.98 17.02
CA TRP A 25 11.79 11.60 16.92
C TRP A 25 10.26 11.51 16.90
N GLU A 26 9.57 12.33 17.71
CA GLU A 26 8.11 12.37 17.74
C GLU A 26 7.54 12.71 16.36
N MET A 27 8.13 13.73 15.73
CA MET A 27 7.74 14.19 14.40
C MET A 27 8.05 13.14 13.32
N LYS A 28 9.18 12.42 13.45
CA LYS A 28 9.53 11.32 12.54
C LYS A 28 8.52 10.16 12.63
N ILE A 29 8.11 9.78 13.84
CA ILE A 29 7.12 8.72 14.05
C ILE A 29 5.75 9.13 13.50
N GLU A 30 5.28 10.35 13.78
CA GLU A 30 4.00 10.84 13.25
C GLU A 30 4.01 10.98 11.72
N ALA A 31 5.09 11.52 11.15
CA ALA A 31 5.23 11.62 9.71
C ALA A 31 5.32 10.23 9.04
N ALA A 32 5.95 9.26 9.68
CA ALA A 32 5.95 7.87 9.21
C ALA A 32 4.54 7.27 9.21
N MET A 33 3.74 7.52 10.24
CA MET A 33 2.34 7.08 10.31
C MET A 33 1.50 7.72 9.19
N LEU A 34 1.65 9.03 8.99
CA LEU A 34 0.95 9.78 7.95
C LEU A 34 1.30 9.29 6.54
N ALA A 35 2.59 9.18 6.23
CA ALA A 35 3.05 8.69 4.94
C ALA A 35 2.67 7.22 4.72
N GLY A 36 2.82 6.37 5.73
CA GLY A 36 2.47 4.96 5.69
C GLY A 36 0.98 4.75 5.40
N THR A 37 0.11 5.55 6.04
CA THR A 37 -1.34 5.53 5.77
C THR A 37 -1.65 5.91 4.32
N HIS A 38 -0.94 6.89 3.76
CA HIS A 38 -1.10 7.24 2.35
C HIS A 38 -0.62 6.12 1.40
N TRP A 39 0.48 5.44 1.69
CA TRP A 39 0.89 4.26 0.91
C TRP A 39 -0.08 3.09 1.01
N ALA A 40 -0.67 2.87 2.18
CA ALA A 40 -1.72 1.85 2.37
C ALA A 40 -2.93 2.16 1.48
N ASN A 41 -3.46 3.38 1.57
CA ASN A 41 -4.58 3.83 0.75
C ASN A 41 -4.25 3.75 -0.75
N TYR A 42 -3.05 4.19 -1.17
CA TYR A 42 -2.61 4.03 -2.55
C TYR A 42 -2.73 2.57 -3.03
N THR A 43 -2.26 1.62 -2.23
CA THR A 43 -2.29 0.19 -2.54
C THR A 43 -3.73 -0.35 -2.60
N LEU A 44 -4.58 0.05 -1.66
CA LEU A 44 -5.98 -0.39 -1.60
C LEU A 44 -6.80 0.11 -2.79
N HIS A 45 -6.67 1.40 -3.15
CA HIS A 45 -7.35 1.94 -4.32
C HIS A 45 -6.81 1.31 -5.62
N ARG A 46 -5.49 1.11 -5.72
CA ARG A 46 -4.87 0.48 -6.90
C ARG A 46 -5.30 -0.97 -7.10
N SER A 47 -5.54 -1.69 -6.02
CA SER A 47 -6.00 -3.09 -6.04
C SER A 47 -7.53 -3.21 -6.17
N GLY A 48 -8.26 -2.09 -6.20
CA GLY A 48 -9.72 -2.07 -6.25
C GLY A 48 -10.39 -2.57 -4.96
N LEU A 49 -9.64 -2.64 -3.84
CA LEU A 49 -10.14 -3.11 -2.55
C LEU A 49 -10.92 -2.02 -1.79
N SER A 50 -10.65 -0.75 -2.09
CA SER A 50 -11.39 0.41 -1.60
C SER A 50 -11.79 1.34 -2.75
N SER A 51 -12.93 2.02 -2.61
CA SER A 51 -13.34 3.08 -3.55
C SER A 51 -12.60 4.39 -3.26
N ASP A 52 -12.62 5.34 -4.19
CA ASP A 52 -12.01 6.68 -4.00
C ASP A 52 -12.60 7.48 -2.81
N SER A 53 -13.75 7.05 -2.27
CA SER A 53 -14.41 7.64 -1.10
C SER A 53 -14.08 6.93 0.21
N GLU A 54 -13.28 5.87 0.17
CA GLU A 54 -13.00 4.98 1.30
C GLU A 54 -11.50 4.97 1.58
N ASP A 55 -11.08 5.81 2.53
CA ASP A 55 -9.68 5.97 2.93
C ASP A 55 -9.51 5.52 4.39
N ILE A 56 -8.40 4.84 4.67
CA ILE A 56 -7.86 4.69 6.02
C ILE A 56 -7.45 6.06 6.53
N VAL A 57 -7.83 6.40 7.76
CA VAL A 57 -7.45 7.66 8.43
C VAL A 57 -6.42 7.39 9.51
N HIS A 58 -5.34 8.16 9.50
CA HIS A 58 -4.16 8.03 10.37
C HIS A 58 -4.40 8.34 11.87
N ASN A 59 -5.61 8.76 12.24
CA ASN A 59 -5.99 9.10 13.62
C ASN A 59 -7.01 8.14 14.23
N SER A 60 -7.48 7.17 13.46
CA SER A 60 -8.56 6.27 13.84
C SER A 60 -8.05 4.84 13.66
N MET A 61 -8.15 4.01 14.70
CA MET A 61 -7.96 2.57 14.53
C MET A 61 -8.88 2.10 13.40
N LEU A 62 -8.28 1.41 12.42
CA LEU A 62 -9.01 0.77 11.35
C LEU A 62 -10.16 -0.05 11.93
N VAL A 63 -11.39 0.26 11.50
CA VAL A 63 -12.58 -0.51 11.89
C VAL A 63 -12.32 -1.99 11.61
N VAL A 64 -12.60 -2.87 12.57
CA VAL A 64 -12.19 -4.30 12.56
C VAL A 64 -12.55 -5.02 11.25
N ASN A 65 -13.68 -4.69 10.62
CA ASN A 65 -14.08 -5.27 9.34
C ASN A 65 -13.23 -4.82 8.14
N MET A 66 -12.79 -3.57 8.13
CA MET A 66 -11.86 -3.03 7.14
C MET A 66 -10.49 -3.69 7.28
N LEU A 67 -10.02 -3.80 8.52
CA LEU A 67 -8.76 -4.48 8.84
C LEU A 67 -8.77 -5.94 8.35
N ARG A 68 -9.86 -6.68 8.59
CA ARG A 68 -10.00 -8.09 8.16
C ARG A 68 -10.01 -8.24 6.64
N LYS A 69 -10.81 -7.43 5.93
CA LYS A 69 -10.89 -7.47 4.45
C LYS A 69 -9.52 -7.21 3.82
N TYR A 70 -8.80 -6.22 4.34
CA TYR A 70 -7.53 -5.79 3.76
C TYR A 70 -6.35 -6.64 4.20
N SER A 71 -6.34 -7.17 5.43
CA SER A 71 -5.26 -8.05 5.92
C SER A 71 -5.15 -9.36 5.13
N LEU A 72 -6.27 -9.84 4.55
CA LEU A 72 -6.26 -11.00 3.66
C LEU A 72 -5.53 -10.73 2.33
N ALA A 73 -5.41 -9.47 1.92
CA ALA A 73 -4.84 -9.08 0.64
C ALA A 73 -3.46 -8.41 0.77
N GLU A 74 -3.26 -7.60 1.79
CA GLU A 74 -2.09 -6.73 2.00
C GLU A 74 -1.62 -6.80 3.47
N GLY A 75 -1.65 -8.00 4.06
CA GLY A 75 -1.38 -8.22 5.49
C GLY A 75 -0.02 -7.74 5.97
N GLU A 76 1.04 -7.93 5.16
CA GLU A 76 2.38 -7.43 5.50
C GLU A 76 2.42 -5.89 5.59
N LEU A 77 1.74 -5.21 4.67
CA LEU A 77 1.69 -3.75 4.62
C LEU A 77 0.95 -3.21 5.85
N LEU A 78 -0.21 -3.79 6.16
CA LEU A 78 -1.00 -3.38 7.31
C LEU A 78 -0.33 -3.73 8.64
N GLY A 79 0.38 -4.86 8.72
CA GLY A 79 1.17 -5.21 9.89
C GLY A 79 2.25 -4.18 10.19
N ALA A 80 3.02 -3.76 9.18
CA ALA A 80 4.01 -2.70 9.34
C ALA A 80 3.38 -1.35 9.74
N LEU A 81 2.19 -1.03 9.23
CA LEU A 81 1.46 0.19 9.63
C LEU A 81 0.98 0.10 11.09
N THR A 82 0.49 -1.06 11.52
CA THR A 82 0.11 -1.31 12.92
C THR A 82 1.32 -1.16 13.84
N GLU A 83 2.49 -1.65 13.47
CA GLU A 83 3.70 -1.45 14.29
C GLU A 83 4.03 0.04 14.48
N ILE A 84 3.85 0.89 13.45
CA ILE A 84 4.05 2.34 13.61
C ILE A 84 3.02 2.93 14.56
N GLU A 85 1.75 2.53 14.45
CA GLU A 85 0.67 2.99 15.33
C GLU A 85 0.95 2.63 16.80
N GLU A 86 1.46 1.42 17.06
CA GLU A 86 1.80 0.94 18.40
C GLU A 86 2.95 1.74 19.05
N LEU A 87 3.84 2.38 18.28
CA LEU A 87 4.90 3.22 18.82
C LEU A 87 4.38 4.57 19.36
N ARG A 88 3.29 5.10 18.78
CA ARG A 88 2.82 6.47 19.05
C ARG A 88 2.41 6.71 20.52
N PRO A 89 1.67 5.82 21.19
CA PRO A 89 1.31 6.00 22.61
C PRO A 89 2.52 6.13 23.53
N PHE A 90 3.62 5.43 23.23
CA PHE A 90 4.79 5.36 24.10
C PHE A 90 5.79 6.49 23.87
N TYR A 91 6.00 6.87 22.61
CA TYR A 91 7.11 7.74 22.21
C TYR A 91 6.69 9.10 21.65
N VAL A 92 5.40 9.29 21.35
CA VAL A 92 4.86 10.56 20.84
C VAL A 92 3.87 11.18 21.84
N ARG A 93 3.08 10.34 22.52
CA ARG A 93 2.17 10.77 23.59
C ARG A 93 2.70 10.44 24.98
N GLY A 94 3.74 9.62 25.05
CA GLY A 94 4.41 9.20 26.28
C GLY A 94 5.86 9.65 26.29
N ASP A 95 6.54 9.36 27.39
CA ASP A 95 7.91 9.82 27.66
C ASP A 95 8.85 8.62 27.89
N LEU A 96 8.70 7.56 27.08
CA LEU A 96 9.66 6.46 27.14
C LEU A 96 11.03 6.92 26.62
N PRO A 97 12.13 6.51 27.28
CA PRO A 97 13.47 6.75 26.77
C PRO A 97 13.68 6.03 25.43
N ASP A 98 14.74 6.39 24.71
CA ASP A 98 15.12 5.82 23.41
C ASP A 98 14.19 6.15 22.23
N GLY A 99 13.60 7.36 22.24
CA GLY A 99 12.76 7.86 21.13
C GLY A 99 13.44 7.83 19.76
N SER A 100 14.77 8.06 19.69
CA SER A 100 15.54 7.96 18.45
C SER A 100 15.49 6.57 17.84
N ARG A 101 15.65 5.52 18.65
CA ARG A 101 15.55 4.11 18.21
C ARG A 101 14.13 3.76 17.75
N ALA A 102 13.12 4.30 18.44
CA ALA A 102 11.73 4.15 18.03
C ALA A 102 11.46 4.81 16.67
N ALA A 103 12.01 6.01 16.44
CA ALA A 103 11.92 6.69 15.15
C ALA A 103 12.62 5.93 14.03
N GLU A 104 13.82 5.38 14.26
CA GLU A 104 14.50 4.51 13.29
C GLU A 104 13.65 3.32 12.90
N ARG A 105 13.03 2.65 13.88
CA ARG A 105 12.09 1.55 13.64
C ARG A 105 10.90 2.00 12.81
N ALA A 106 10.28 3.12 13.14
CA ALA A 106 9.15 3.66 12.39
C ALA A 106 9.52 3.96 10.92
N LEU A 107 10.70 4.54 10.68
CA LEU A 107 11.21 4.81 9.34
C LEU A 107 11.55 3.53 8.56
N ALA A 108 12.04 2.48 9.24
CA ALA A 108 12.24 1.17 8.62
C ALA A 108 10.90 0.53 8.19
N MET A 109 9.86 0.66 9.02
CA MET A 109 8.51 0.21 8.67
C MET A 109 7.93 1.01 7.50
N LEU A 110 8.09 2.33 7.48
CA LEU A 110 7.68 3.18 6.36
C LEU A 110 8.35 2.75 5.05
N ASN A 111 9.66 2.50 5.08
CA ASN A 111 10.40 2.02 3.91
C ASN A 111 9.86 0.68 3.40
N SER A 112 9.47 -0.22 4.31
CA SER A 112 8.89 -1.52 3.98
C SER A 112 7.49 -1.37 3.35
N ILE A 113 6.64 -0.52 3.94
CA ILE A 113 5.32 -0.17 3.40
C ILE A 113 5.44 0.40 1.98
N ARG A 114 6.35 1.35 1.75
CA ARG A 114 6.60 1.93 0.43
C ARG A 114 7.05 0.87 -0.58
N ALA A 115 7.96 -0.02 -0.18
CA ALA A 115 8.44 -1.08 -1.05
C ALA A 115 7.30 -2.03 -1.47
N LEU A 116 6.44 -2.43 -0.52
CA LEU A 116 5.23 -3.22 -0.79
C LEU A 116 4.28 -2.50 -1.75
N ALA A 117 3.97 -1.24 -1.47
CA ALA A 117 3.10 -0.41 -2.30
C ALA A 117 3.65 -0.18 -3.73
N CYS A 118 4.96 -0.14 -3.91
CA CYS A 118 5.58 -0.03 -5.23
C CYS A 118 5.62 -1.37 -5.98
N ARG A 119 5.67 -2.51 -5.28
CA ARG A 119 5.62 -3.86 -5.89
C ARG A 119 4.24 -4.21 -6.43
N SER A 120 3.17 -3.71 -5.82
CA SER A 120 1.80 -3.85 -6.32
C SER A 120 1.54 -3.08 -7.63
N ARG A 121 2.56 -2.46 -8.24
CA ARG A 121 2.50 -1.81 -9.57
C ARG A 121 2.15 -2.74 -10.74
N SER A 122 2.19 -4.07 -10.59
CA SER A 122 1.92 -4.98 -11.70
C SER A 122 0.42 -5.34 -11.78
N PRO A 123 -0.33 -4.94 -12.83
CA PRO A 123 -1.77 -5.17 -12.90
C PRO A 123 -2.20 -6.64 -13.13
N LEU A 124 -1.28 -7.58 -13.31
CA LEU A 124 -1.59 -8.91 -13.84
C LEU A 124 -0.71 -10.00 -13.23
N CYS A 125 -0.90 -10.34 -11.95
CA CYS A 125 -0.54 -11.68 -11.44
C CYS A 125 -1.25 -12.04 -10.13
N ARG A 126 -2.56 -11.76 -10.01
CA ARG A 126 -3.37 -12.58 -9.10
C ARG A 126 -3.70 -13.86 -9.85
N ARG A 127 -2.89 -14.89 -9.59
CA ARG A 127 -3.23 -16.28 -9.91
C ARG A 127 -4.60 -16.55 -9.30
N VAL A 128 -5.62 -16.53 -10.14
CA VAL A 128 -6.82 -17.30 -9.87
C VAL A 128 -6.32 -18.73 -9.82
N SER A 129 -6.27 -19.29 -8.61
CA SER A 129 -6.18 -20.73 -8.41
C SER A 129 -7.51 -21.34 -8.86
N SER A 130 -7.76 -21.33 -10.15
CA SER A 130 -8.67 -22.25 -10.82
C SER A 130 -7.77 -23.21 -11.57
N ARG A 131 -7.52 -24.37 -10.93
CA ARG A 131 -7.25 -25.58 -11.68
C ARG A 131 -8.42 -25.77 -12.63
N GLU A 132 -8.26 -25.37 -13.89
CA GLU A 132 -8.82 -26.01 -15.10
C GLU A 132 -8.59 -25.12 -16.34
N GLY A 133 -7.62 -25.55 -17.16
CA GLY A 133 -7.72 -25.54 -18.62
C GLY A 133 -7.89 -24.22 -19.38
N CYS A 134 -6.79 -23.52 -19.65
CA CYS A 134 -6.66 -22.77 -20.90
C CYS A 134 -5.66 -23.49 -21.80
N ARG A 135 -6.18 -24.32 -22.71
CA ARG A 135 -5.44 -24.86 -23.85
C ARG A 135 -5.07 -23.73 -24.81
N ALA A 136 -3.93 -23.96 -25.44
CA ALA A 136 -3.24 -23.08 -26.34
C ALA A 136 -4.06 -22.62 -27.57
N ARG A 137 -3.59 -21.49 -28.08
CA ARG A 137 -3.79 -20.89 -29.41
C ARG A 137 -3.89 -21.93 -30.52
N ASP A 138 -4.70 -21.66 -31.54
CA ASP A 138 -4.12 -21.54 -32.88
C ASP A 138 -4.98 -20.70 -33.84
N ASP A 139 -4.32 -19.68 -34.39
CA ASP A 139 -4.75 -18.87 -35.52
C ASP A 139 -4.77 -19.72 -36.79
N ARG A 140 -5.89 -19.71 -37.51
CA ARG A 140 -5.87 -19.74 -38.99
C ARG A 140 -7.20 -19.25 -39.57
N ARG A 141 -7.28 -17.93 -39.73
CA ARG A 141 -8.22 -17.25 -40.61
C ARG A 141 -7.54 -17.11 -41.98
N ILE A 142 -7.89 -17.96 -42.95
CA ILE A 142 -7.55 -17.76 -44.36
C ILE A 142 -8.85 -17.45 -45.11
N SER A 143 -8.96 -16.16 -45.44
CA SER A 143 -9.38 -15.55 -46.71
C SER A 143 -10.31 -16.32 -47.66
N GLN A 144 -11.39 -15.63 -48.01
CA GLN A 144 -12.27 -15.81 -49.17
C GLN A 144 -11.49 -15.91 -50.51
N SER A 145 -11.96 -16.73 -51.45
CA SER A 145 -12.25 -16.31 -52.85
C SER A 145 -12.75 -17.47 -53.74
N ASN A 146 -13.90 -17.21 -54.38
CA ASN A 146 -14.34 -17.55 -55.75
C ASN A 146 -14.08 -18.93 -56.35
N VAL A 147 -15.17 -19.64 -56.74
CA VAL A 147 -15.38 -20.15 -58.11
C VAL A 147 -16.87 -20.14 -58.46
N SER A 148 -17.19 -19.58 -59.63
CA SER A 148 -18.49 -19.58 -60.32
C SER A 148 -18.61 -20.77 -61.29
N GLY A 149 -19.85 -21.18 -61.61
CA GLY A 149 -20.22 -22.06 -62.74
C GLY A 149 -20.09 -23.55 -62.43
N ASN A 150 -21.03 -24.43 -62.78
CA ASN A 150 -22.10 -24.40 -63.79
C ASN A 150 -23.24 -25.33 -63.31
#